data_AF-A0A7Y6CFE1-F1
#
_entry.id   AF-A0A7Y6CFE1-F1
#
_cell.length_a   1.000
_cell.length_b   1.000
_cell.length_c   1.000
_cell.angle_alpha   90.00
_cell.angle_beta   90.00
_cell.angle_gamma   90.00
#
_symmetry.space_group_name_H-M   'P 1'
#
loop_
_entity.id
_entity.type
_entity.pdbx_description
1 polymer ?
#
loop_
_entity_poly.entity_id
_entity_poly.type
_entity_poly.pdbx_seq_one_letter_code
_entity_poly.pdbx_strand_id
1 'polypeptide(L)'
;MMWTRAAAAAGVTPFTLMGVLGGLIAQGRQHSEVWDVLGVEHPAATWDDADWYPDAGACLDRLRSAGYRVCAVGNTPQFVEEGLGRRVEVLGSSERWQVWKPDAAFFARVIEVAGVAPAKIAYVGDRVDNDVGPALAAGIVAVHIRRGPWGYLQEPPPEAIRIRSLDELPAALR
;
A
#
# COMPACT_ATOMS: atom_id res chain seq x y z
N MET A 1 -13.37 0.83 9.54
CA MET A 1 -12.23 0.27 8.78
C MET A 1 -12.76 -0.58 7.65
N MET A 2 -12.32 -0.30 6.42
CA MET A 2 -12.66 -1.01 5.18
C MET A 2 -12.84 -2.52 5.33
N TRP A 3 -11.88 -3.23 5.92
CA TRP A 3 -11.94 -4.69 6.01
C TRP A 3 -13.06 -5.23 6.90
N THR A 4 -13.48 -4.48 7.92
CA THR A 4 -14.65 -4.84 8.73
C THR A 4 -15.93 -4.77 7.90
N ARG A 5 -16.04 -3.76 7.01
CA ARG A 5 -17.18 -3.65 6.08
C ARG A 5 -17.15 -4.78 5.05
N ALA A 6 -15.98 -5.12 4.54
CA ALA A 6 -15.81 -6.25 3.61
C ALA A 6 -16.21 -7.59 4.26
N ALA A 7 -15.82 -7.85 5.51
CA ALA A 7 -16.24 -9.04 6.25
C ALA A 7 -17.76 -9.12 6.38
N ALA A 8 -18.40 -8.02 6.79
CA ALA A 8 -19.85 -7.94 6.92
C ALA A 8 -20.58 -8.19 5.60
N ALA A 9 -20.10 -7.59 4.49
CA ALA A 9 -20.67 -7.79 3.16
C ALA A 9 -20.52 -9.24 2.66
N ALA A 10 -19.40 -9.89 2.98
CA ALA A 10 -19.14 -11.30 2.66
C ALA A 10 -19.83 -12.31 3.59
N GLY A 11 -20.56 -11.85 4.62
CA GLY A 11 -21.26 -12.72 5.57
C GLY A 11 -20.32 -13.47 6.54
N VAL A 12 -19.11 -12.97 6.77
CA VAL A 12 -18.12 -13.59 7.69
C VAL A 12 -17.73 -12.64 8.82
N THR A 13 -17.14 -13.17 9.89
CA THR A 13 -16.62 -12.31 10.96
C THR A 13 -15.32 -11.61 10.53
N PRO A 14 -15.02 -10.40 11.05
CA PRO A 14 -13.72 -9.77 10.81
C PRO A 14 -12.54 -10.64 11.28
N PHE A 15 -12.72 -11.42 12.34
CA PHE A 15 -11.70 -12.33 12.85
C PHE A 15 -11.39 -13.47 11.86
N THR A 16 -12.43 -14.09 11.29
CA THR A 16 -12.29 -15.10 10.23
C THR A 16 -11.59 -14.53 9.01
N LEU A 17 -12.05 -13.37 8.52
CA LEU A 17 -11.46 -12.71 7.35
C LEU A 17 -9.97 -12.41 7.58
N MET A 18 -9.62 -11.79 8.71
CA MET A 18 -8.24 -11.44 9.05
C MET A 18 -7.35 -12.66 9.24
N GLY A 19 -7.86 -13.74 9.83
CA GLY A 19 -7.12 -14.99 10.00
C GLY A 19 -6.71 -15.60 8.65
N VAL A 20 -7.64 -15.69 7.70
CA VAL A 20 -7.36 -16.23 6.37
C VAL A 20 -6.44 -15.31 5.58
N LEU A 21 -6.72 -14.00 5.59
CA LEU A 21 -5.86 -13.00 4.97
C LEU A 21 -4.41 -13.10 5.47
N GLY A 22 -4.21 -13.12 6.79
CA GLY A 22 -2.89 -13.26 7.38
C GLY A 22 -2.19 -14.55 6.97
N GLY A 23 -2.91 -15.68 6.96
CA GLY A 23 -2.39 -16.97 6.51
C GLY A 23 -1.93 -16.98 5.05
N LEU A 24 -2.71 -16.36 4.15
CA LEU A 24 -2.36 -16.21 2.74
C LEU A 24 -1.09 -15.39 2.57
N ILE A 25 -1.02 -14.20 3.18
CA ILE A 25 0.13 -13.31 3.04
C ILE A 25 1.41 -13.92 3.65
N ALA A 26 1.30 -14.62 4.78
CA ALA A 26 2.43 -15.34 5.37
C ALA A 26 2.99 -16.45 4.46
N GLN A 27 2.17 -16.97 3.53
CA GLN A 27 2.57 -17.94 2.52
C GLN A 27 3.00 -17.29 1.19
N GLY A 28 3.09 -15.96 1.12
CA GLY A 28 3.41 -15.23 -0.11
C GLY A 28 2.27 -15.19 -1.14
N ARG A 29 1.05 -15.57 -0.75
CA ARG A 29 -0.14 -15.57 -1.62
C ARG A 29 -0.78 -14.20 -1.68
N GLN A 30 -1.70 -13.98 -2.62
CA GLN A 30 -2.41 -12.71 -2.74
C GLN A 30 -3.58 -12.62 -1.76
N HIS A 31 -3.80 -11.43 -1.19
CA HIS A 31 -4.92 -11.21 -0.28
C HIS A 31 -6.28 -11.44 -0.95
N SER A 32 -6.38 -11.22 -2.27
CA SER A 32 -7.62 -11.39 -3.05
C SER A 32 -8.11 -12.84 -3.10
N GLU A 33 -7.22 -13.82 -2.89
CA GLU A 33 -7.58 -15.25 -2.85
C GLU A 33 -8.46 -15.61 -1.64
N VAL A 34 -8.63 -14.69 -0.68
CA VAL A 34 -9.43 -14.94 0.53
C VAL A 34 -10.87 -15.28 0.23
N TRP A 35 -11.46 -14.69 -0.81
CA TRP A 35 -12.87 -14.89 -1.14
C TRP A 35 -13.12 -16.31 -1.66
N ASP A 36 -12.22 -16.82 -2.51
CA ASP A 36 -12.25 -18.19 -2.99
C ASP A 36 -12.03 -19.19 -1.85
N VAL A 37 -11.08 -18.91 -0.95
CA VAL A 37 -10.80 -19.75 0.23
C VAL A 37 -11.98 -19.81 1.19
N LEU A 38 -12.69 -18.69 1.37
CA LEU A 38 -13.88 -18.63 2.22
C LEU A 38 -15.14 -19.19 1.53
N GLY A 39 -15.11 -19.38 0.21
CA GLY A 39 -16.26 -19.83 -0.57
C GLY A 39 -17.40 -18.81 -0.60
N VAL A 40 -17.06 -17.52 -0.62
CA VAL A 40 -18.02 -16.40 -0.59
C VAL A 40 -17.91 -15.55 -1.85
N GLU A 41 -18.99 -14.85 -2.20
CA GLU A 41 -18.95 -13.85 -3.27
C GLU A 41 -17.98 -12.72 -2.90
N HIS A 42 -17.21 -12.24 -3.88
CA HIS A 42 -16.27 -11.13 -3.68
C HIS A 42 -17.06 -9.84 -3.41
N PRO A 43 -17.01 -9.29 -2.19
CA PRO A 43 -17.68 -8.02 -1.91
C PRO A 43 -17.07 -6.89 -2.73
N ALA A 44 -17.90 -5.94 -3.15
CA ALA A 44 -17.41 -4.72 -3.78
C ALA A 44 -16.43 -3.98 -2.85
N ALA A 45 -15.33 -3.49 -3.41
CA ALA A 45 -14.38 -2.66 -2.68
C ALA A 45 -15.08 -1.38 -2.21
N THR A 46 -14.87 -1.00 -0.94
CA THR A 46 -15.41 0.24 -0.37
C THR A 46 -14.30 1.06 0.25
N TRP A 47 -14.33 2.38 0.04
CA TRP A 47 -13.37 3.30 0.62
C TRP A 47 -14.04 4.65 0.85
N ASP A 48 -13.70 5.29 1.98
CA ASP A 48 -14.13 6.65 2.29
C ASP A 48 -13.04 7.41 3.07
N ASP A 49 -13.27 8.70 3.31
CA ASP A 49 -12.31 9.57 4.02
C ASP A 49 -12.00 9.11 5.46
N ALA A 50 -12.85 8.29 6.09
CA ALA A 50 -12.62 7.77 7.43
C ALA A 50 -11.64 6.58 7.44
N ASP A 51 -11.26 6.05 6.28
CA ASP A 51 -10.23 5.01 6.17
C ASP A 51 -8.81 5.58 6.12
N TRP A 52 -8.63 6.91 6.06
CA TRP A 52 -7.32 7.52 6.28
C TRP A 52 -6.85 7.29 7.71
N TYR A 53 -5.57 6.94 7.86
CA TYR A 53 -4.95 6.92 9.18
C TYR A 53 -4.90 8.34 9.77
N PRO A 54 -5.09 8.52 11.09
CA PRO A 54 -5.12 9.85 11.72
C PRO A 54 -3.85 10.69 11.49
N ASP A 55 -2.69 10.05 11.32
CA ASP A 55 -1.39 10.69 11.07
C ASP A 55 -1.11 10.99 9.59
N ALA A 56 -1.96 10.53 8.67
CA ALA A 56 -1.70 10.67 7.23
C ALA A 56 -1.69 12.13 6.80
N GLY A 57 -2.70 12.92 7.19
CA GLY A 57 -2.80 14.33 6.79
C GLY A 57 -1.58 15.15 7.21
N ALA A 58 -1.24 15.09 8.50
CA ALA A 58 -0.08 15.81 9.05
C ALA A 58 1.24 15.37 8.40
N CYS A 59 1.41 14.08 8.11
CA CYS A 59 2.58 13.58 7.39
C CYS A 59 2.68 14.16 5.97
N LEU A 60 1.59 14.15 5.20
CA LEU A 60 1.57 14.67 3.83
C LEU A 60 1.98 16.15 3.80
N ASP A 61 1.47 16.96 4.72
CA ASP A 61 1.77 18.39 4.80
C ASP A 61 3.22 18.67 5.20
N ARG A 62 3.78 17.86 6.12
CA ARG A 62 5.20 17.94 6.51
C ARG A 62 6.14 17.58 5.36
N LEU A 63 5.80 16.55 4.58
CA LEU A 63 6.58 16.17 3.40
C LEU A 63 6.55 17.26 2.32
N ARG A 64 5.38 17.84 2.04
CA ARG A 64 5.26 18.96 1.09
C ARG A 64 6.06 20.17 1.52
N SER A 65 5.99 20.53 2.80
CA SER A 65 6.75 21.65 3.38
C SER A 65 8.26 21.43 3.30
N ALA A 66 8.70 20.17 3.29
CA ALA A 66 10.10 19.78 3.08
C ALA A 66 10.49 19.67 1.59
N GLY A 67 9.59 19.98 0.65
CA GLY A 67 9.86 20.01 -0.79
C GLY A 67 9.63 18.69 -1.53
N TYR A 68 9.07 17.67 -0.88
CA TYR A 68 8.74 16.41 -1.55
C TYR A 68 7.46 16.55 -2.39
N ARG A 69 7.49 16.01 -3.61
CA ARG A 69 6.27 15.64 -4.36
C ARG A 69 5.73 14.36 -3.73
N VAL A 70 4.48 14.41 -3.26
CA VAL A 70 3.85 13.25 -2.59
C VAL A 70 2.75 12.69 -3.48
N CYS A 71 2.80 11.37 -3.66
CA CYS A 71 2.05 10.65 -4.68
C CYS A 71 1.42 9.39 -4.11
N ALA A 72 0.22 9.04 -4.58
CA ALA A 72 -0.42 7.75 -4.32
C ALA A 72 -0.35 6.85 -5.56
N VAL A 73 -0.05 5.57 -5.32
CA VAL A 73 -0.02 4.50 -6.31
C VAL A 73 -0.18 3.15 -5.61
N GLY A 74 -0.91 2.20 -6.20
CA GLY A 74 -1.10 0.89 -5.57
C GLY A 74 -1.91 -0.10 -6.40
N ASN A 75 -2.06 -1.31 -5.85
CA ASN A 75 -2.99 -2.32 -6.38
C ASN A 75 -4.42 -1.94 -5.97
N THR A 76 -4.97 -0.92 -6.61
CA THR A 76 -6.30 -0.39 -6.30
C THR A 76 -7.15 -0.29 -7.55
N PRO A 77 -8.48 -0.38 -7.43
CA PRO A 77 -9.38 -0.01 -8.50
C PRO A 77 -9.26 1.49 -8.86
N GLN A 78 -9.58 1.85 -10.09
CA GLN A 78 -9.51 3.21 -10.60
C GLN A 78 -10.46 4.16 -9.85
N PHE A 79 -11.61 3.69 -9.38
CA PHE A 79 -12.57 4.55 -8.67
C PHE A 79 -12.02 5.13 -7.36
N VAL A 80 -11.00 4.48 -6.76
CA VAL A 80 -10.34 4.97 -5.54
C VAL A 80 -9.47 6.21 -5.83
N GLU A 81 -9.06 6.41 -7.09
CA GLU A 81 -8.22 7.55 -7.49
C GLU A 81 -8.90 8.90 -7.22
N GLU A 82 -10.20 9.04 -7.47
CA GLU A 82 -10.92 10.31 -7.26
C GLU A 82 -10.94 10.71 -5.77
N GLY A 83 -11.11 9.72 -4.89
CA GLY A 83 -11.08 9.92 -3.44
C GLY A 83 -9.70 10.37 -2.95
N LEU A 84 -8.64 9.69 -3.40
CA LEU A 84 -7.26 10.03 -3.04
C LEU A 84 -6.83 11.38 -3.63
N GLY A 85 -7.25 11.70 -4.85
CA GLY A 85 -6.91 12.90 -5.60
C GLY A 85 -7.24 14.22 -4.88
N ARG A 86 -8.16 14.18 -3.91
CA ARG A 86 -8.51 15.33 -3.07
C ARG A 86 -7.40 15.72 -2.09
N ARG A 87 -6.52 14.78 -1.74
CA ARG A 87 -5.49 14.96 -0.70
C ARG A 87 -4.08 14.70 -1.19
N VAL A 88 -3.88 13.96 -2.28
CA VAL A 88 -2.56 13.60 -2.80
C VAL A 88 -2.61 13.49 -4.32
N GLU A 89 -1.49 13.77 -4.99
CA GLU A 89 -1.38 13.51 -6.42
C GLU A 89 -1.49 12.00 -6.66
N VAL A 90 -2.33 11.56 -7.59
CA VAL A 90 -2.44 10.15 -7.95
C VAL A 90 -1.64 9.90 -9.22
N LEU A 91 -0.55 9.13 -9.12
CA LEU A 91 0.25 8.78 -10.31
C LEU A 91 -0.49 7.79 -11.21
N GLY A 92 -1.24 6.88 -10.58
CA GLY A 92 -2.11 5.93 -11.24
C GLY A 92 -2.48 4.77 -10.31
N SER A 93 -3.31 3.89 -10.84
CA SER A 93 -3.66 2.61 -10.25
C SER A 93 -3.13 1.46 -11.10
N SER A 94 -2.97 0.30 -10.48
CA SER A 94 -2.67 -0.93 -11.20
C SER A 94 -3.72 -1.26 -12.27
N GLU A 95 -5.00 -0.96 -12.01
CA GLU A 95 -6.08 -1.16 -12.99
C GLU A 95 -5.90 -0.24 -14.20
N ARG A 96 -5.58 1.04 -14.00
CA ARG A 96 -5.30 1.95 -15.12
C ARG A 96 -4.08 1.51 -15.92
N TRP A 97 -3.03 1.05 -15.26
CA TRP A 97 -1.77 0.69 -15.91
C TRP A 97 -1.73 -0.74 -16.45
N GLN A 98 -2.69 -1.59 -16.06
CA GLN A 98 -2.72 -3.03 -16.34
C GLN A 98 -1.42 -3.74 -15.94
N VAL A 99 -0.79 -3.26 -14.87
CA VAL A 99 0.37 -3.89 -14.21
C VAL A 99 0.16 -3.82 -12.71
N TRP A 100 0.50 -4.88 -11.99
CA TRP A 100 0.25 -5.01 -10.56
C TRP A 100 1.53 -5.36 -9.82
N LYS A 101 1.66 -4.86 -8.60
CA LYS A 101 2.66 -5.39 -7.66
C LYS A 101 2.40 -6.88 -7.42
N PRO A 102 3.45 -7.71 -7.26
CA PRO A 102 4.87 -7.35 -7.13
C PRO A 102 5.65 -7.22 -8.46
N ASP A 103 5.00 -7.19 -9.62
CA ASP A 103 5.68 -7.21 -10.91
C ASP A 103 6.66 -6.02 -11.06
N ALA A 104 7.87 -6.29 -11.54
CA ALA A 104 8.89 -5.28 -11.80
C ALA A 104 8.40 -4.18 -12.76
N ALA A 105 7.51 -4.53 -13.70
CA ALA A 105 6.89 -3.59 -14.63
C ALA A 105 6.08 -2.50 -13.91
N PHE A 106 5.48 -2.81 -12.75
CA PHE A 106 4.78 -1.81 -11.93
C PHE A 106 5.76 -0.76 -11.41
N PHE A 107 6.90 -1.17 -10.86
CA PHE A 107 7.90 -0.25 -10.32
C PHE A 107 8.65 0.52 -11.41
N ALA A 108 8.89 -0.12 -12.56
CA ALA A 108 9.40 0.56 -13.76
C ALA A 108 8.44 1.69 -14.20
N ARG A 109 7.12 1.44 -14.19
CA ARG A 109 6.11 2.45 -14.48
C ARG A 109 6.11 3.59 -13.45
N VAL A 110 6.26 3.27 -12.15
CA VAL A 110 6.40 4.31 -11.10
C VAL A 110 7.59 5.22 -11.40
N ILE A 111 8.76 4.66 -11.75
CA ILE A 111 9.97 5.42 -12.09
C ILE A 111 9.74 6.31 -13.32
N GLU A 112 9.15 5.75 -14.38
CA GLU A 112 8.83 6.46 -15.62
C GLU A 112 7.95 7.68 -15.34
N VAL A 113 6.84 7.50 -14.63
CA VAL A 113 5.85 8.57 -14.37
C VAL A 113 6.37 9.58 -13.32
N ALA A 114 7.19 9.14 -12.37
CA ALA A 114 7.84 10.03 -11.41
C ALA A 114 8.83 10.99 -12.10
N GLY A 115 9.47 10.55 -13.20
CA GLY A 115 10.36 11.37 -14.02
C GLY A 115 11.69 11.72 -13.34
N VAL A 116 12.10 10.94 -12.33
CA VAL A 116 13.35 11.13 -11.58
C VAL A 116 14.08 9.80 -11.41
N ALA A 117 15.36 9.85 -11.06
CA ALA A 117 16.14 8.65 -10.80
C ALA A 117 15.52 7.80 -9.66
N PRO A 118 15.57 6.45 -9.71
CA PRO A 118 14.99 5.58 -8.69
C PRO A 118 15.43 5.93 -7.25
N ALA A 119 16.71 6.26 -7.06
CA ALA A 119 17.26 6.66 -5.76
C ALA A 119 16.70 7.98 -5.20
N LYS A 120 15.94 8.75 -6.00
CA LYS A 120 15.22 9.96 -5.58
C LYS A 120 13.74 9.71 -5.29
N ILE A 121 13.28 8.46 -5.35
CA ILE A 121 11.92 8.04 -5.07
C ILE A 121 11.95 7.26 -3.76
N ALA A 122 11.05 7.59 -2.84
CA ALA A 122 10.77 6.76 -1.66
C ALA A 122 9.41 6.07 -1.83
N TYR A 123 9.39 4.73 -1.79
CA TYR A 123 8.18 3.93 -1.86
C TYR A 123 7.79 3.45 -0.46
N VAL A 124 6.60 3.82 0.02
CA VAL A 124 6.11 3.47 1.35
C VAL A 124 5.04 2.38 1.23
N GLY A 125 5.24 1.23 1.87
CA GLY A 125 4.30 0.11 1.87
C GLY A 125 4.41 -0.75 3.12
N ASP A 126 3.37 -1.53 3.41
CA ASP A 126 3.29 -2.39 4.60
C ASP A 126 3.58 -3.87 4.30
N ARG A 127 3.59 -4.28 3.03
CA ARG A 127 3.81 -5.66 2.63
C ARG A 127 5.20 -5.85 1.99
N VAL A 128 6.03 -6.73 2.54
CA VAL A 128 7.45 -6.82 2.16
C VAL A 128 7.63 -7.44 0.77
N ASP A 129 7.03 -8.59 0.52
CA ASP A 129 7.09 -9.30 -0.76
C ASP A 129 6.41 -8.53 -1.91
N ASN A 130 5.46 -7.65 -1.60
CA ASN A 130 4.67 -6.93 -2.58
C ASN A 130 5.13 -5.50 -2.83
N ASP A 131 5.59 -4.80 -1.79
CA ASP A 131 5.92 -3.38 -1.85
C ASP A 131 7.41 -3.13 -1.67
N VAL A 132 7.98 -3.63 -0.57
CA VAL A 132 9.32 -3.25 -0.11
C VAL A 132 10.42 -3.90 -0.95
N GLY A 133 10.41 -5.23 -1.06
CA GLY A 133 11.41 -5.99 -1.81
C GLY A 133 11.45 -5.59 -3.29
N PRO A 134 10.30 -5.58 -3.99
CA PRO A 134 10.25 -5.13 -5.38
C PRO A 134 10.68 -3.67 -5.60
N ALA A 135 10.38 -2.75 -4.67
CA ALA A 135 10.88 -1.38 -4.75
C ALA A 135 12.42 -1.32 -4.65
N LEU A 136 13.02 -2.04 -3.69
CA LEU A 136 14.48 -2.14 -3.56
C LEU A 136 15.11 -2.73 -4.83
N ALA A 137 14.52 -3.79 -5.39
CA ALA A 137 15.00 -4.41 -6.61
C ALA A 137 14.99 -3.45 -7.83
N ALA A 138 14.08 -2.47 -7.82
CA ALA A 138 14.02 -1.41 -8.83
C ALA A 138 14.97 -0.23 -8.54
N GLY A 139 15.76 -0.29 -7.47
CA GLY A 139 16.66 0.79 -7.04
C GLY A 139 15.96 1.96 -6.35
N ILE A 140 14.71 1.78 -5.93
CA ILE A 140 13.91 2.76 -5.21
C ILE A 140 14.20 2.66 -3.71
N VAL A 141 14.22 3.81 -3.00
CA VAL A 141 14.32 3.81 -1.54
C VAL A 141 13.04 3.22 -0.97
N ALA A 142 13.11 2.06 -0.32
CA ALA A 142 11.93 1.41 0.25
C ALA A 142 11.75 1.75 1.73
N VAL A 143 10.52 2.07 2.10
CA VAL A 143 10.10 2.32 3.48
C VAL A 143 9.04 1.30 3.86
N HIS A 144 9.37 0.43 4.80
CA HIS A 144 8.44 -0.52 5.40
C HIS A 144 7.72 0.13 6.59
N ILE A 145 6.41 0.35 6.47
CA ILE A 145 5.59 0.76 7.61
C ILE A 145 5.03 -0.47 8.32
N ARG A 146 5.44 -0.66 9.58
CA ARG A 146 4.91 -1.72 10.45
C ARG A 146 3.57 -1.31 11.03
N ARG A 147 2.54 -1.31 10.20
CA ARG A 147 1.15 -0.99 10.55
C ARG A 147 0.19 -1.69 9.59
N GLY A 148 -1.07 -1.78 9.99
CA GLY A 148 -2.11 -2.32 9.12
C GLY A 148 -2.11 -3.85 9.11
N PRO A 149 -2.87 -4.45 8.19
CA PRO A 149 -3.09 -5.89 8.17
C PRO A 149 -1.83 -6.69 7.78
N TRP A 150 -0.86 -6.09 7.07
CA TRP A 150 0.31 -6.80 6.54
C TRP A 150 1.62 -6.46 7.25
N GLY A 151 1.72 -5.27 7.84
CA GLY A 151 2.96 -4.65 8.36
C GLY A 151 3.79 -5.45 9.38
N TYR A 152 3.22 -6.53 9.92
CA TYR A 152 3.88 -7.39 10.92
C TYR A 152 4.12 -8.83 10.45
N LEU A 153 3.65 -9.21 9.26
CA LEU A 153 3.68 -10.60 8.80
C LEU A 153 5.02 -11.02 8.20
N GLN A 154 5.81 -10.06 7.74
CA GLN A 154 7.05 -10.30 7.01
C GLN A 154 8.14 -9.36 7.53
N GLU A 155 9.38 -9.85 7.56
CA GLU A 155 10.54 -9.05 7.95
C GLU A 155 11.15 -8.41 6.69
N PRO A 156 11.35 -7.09 6.66
CA PRO A 156 11.92 -6.42 5.50
C PRO A 156 13.43 -6.68 5.37
N PRO A 157 14.00 -6.53 4.16
CA PRO A 157 15.46 -6.51 3.99
C PRO A 157 16.12 -5.42 4.84
N PRO A 158 17.37 -5.60 5.33
CA PRO A 158 18.08 -4.62 6.16
C PRO A 158 18.22 -3.23 5.53
N GLU A 159 18.19 -3.14 4.20
CA GLU A 159 18.28 -1.91 3.43
C GLU A 159 17.01 -1.05 3.49
N ALA A 160 15.87 -1.65 3.86
CA ALA A 160 14.61 -0.91 3.96
C ALA A 160 14.56 -0.07 5.23
N ILE A 161 14.11 1.18 5.08
CA ILE A 161 13.81 2.05 6.22
C ILE A 161 12.58 1.51 6.94
N ARG A 162 12.63 1.39 8.26
CA ARG A 162 11.51 0.88 9.08
C ARG A 162 10.89 1.99 9.90
N ILE A 163 9.58 2.14 9.78
CA ILE A 163 8.77 3.08 10.57
C ILE A 163 7.55 2.37 11.17
N ARG A 164 6.98 2.90 12.24
CA ARG A 164 5.76 2.38 12.88
C ARG A 164 4.56 3.30 12.67
N SER A 165 4.80 4.58 12.42
CA SER A 165 3.79 5.56 12.02
C SER A 165 4.26 6.43 10.86
N LEU A 166 3.33 7.12 10.19
CA LEU A 166 3.67 8.08 9.14
C LEU A 166 4.34 9.34 9.73
N ASP A 167 4.18 9.63 11.03
CA ASP A 167 4.84 10.76 11.67
C ASP A 167 6.37 10.67 11.68
N GLU A 168 6.90 9.44 11.60
CA GLU A 168 8.34 9.15 11.54
C GLU A 168 8.91 9.41 10.13
N LEU A 169 8.08 9.30 9.09
CA LEU A 169 8.51 9.31 7.70
C LEU A 169 9.29 10.58 7.31
N PRO A 170 8.86 11.82 7.65
CA PRO A 170 9.63 13.02 7.30
C PRO A 170 11.00 13.10 7.95
N ALA A 171 11.21 12.45 9.10
CA ALA A 171 12.52 12.39 9.75
C ALA A 171 13.38 11.28 9.15
N ALA A 172 12.77 10.15 8.78
CA ALA A 172 13.45 9.00 8.22
C ALA A 172 13.98 9.20 6.79
N LEU A 173 13.43 10.18 6.04
CA LEU A 173 13.87 10.53 4.68
C LEU A 173 14.95 11.61 4.59
N ARG A 174 15.44 12.11 5.74
CA ARG A 174 16.45 13.18 5.81
C ARG A 174 17.87 12.68 5.59
#